data_AF-A0A356AN36-F1
#
_entry.id   AF-A0A356AN36-F1
#
_cell.length_a   1.000
_cell.length_b   1.000
_cell.length_c   1.000
_cell.angle_alpha   90.00
_cell.angle_beta   90.00
_cell.angle_gamma   90.00
#
_symmetry.space_group_name_H-M   'P 1'
#
loop_
_entity.id
_entity.type
_entity.pdbx_description
1 polymer ?
#
loop_
_entity_poly.entity_id
_entity_poly.type
_entity_poly.pdbx_seq_one_letter_code
_entity_poly.pdbx_strand_id
1 'polypeptide(L)'
;LTYDNIELKGVHCHIGSQIFDSQPFVLAAEVMLDFIGKIKKETGIEIGELNLGGGFGISYVSSDSPLPYGRYMELVSAAVLKKCRDLELKVP
;
A
#
# COMPACT_ATOMS: atom_id res chain seq x y z
N LEU A 1 -7.58 13.24 16.45
CA LEU A 1 -7.47 13.98 15.17
C LEU A 1 -8.87 14.24 14.64
N THR A 2 -9.61 15.15 15.27
CA THR A 2 -10.99 15.47 14.90
C THR A 2 -11.10 16.99 14.87
N TYR A 3 -11.41 17.54 13.70
CA TYR A 3 -11.59 18.96 13.47
C TYR A 3 -12.87 19.16 12.65
N ASP A 4 -13.63 20.22 12.95
CA ASP A 4 -14.99 20.41 12.41
C ASP A 4 -15.07 20.43 10.88
N ASN A 5 -13.97 20.79 10.20
CA ASN A 5 -13.93 20.96 8.75
C ASN A 5 -12.82 20.12 8.09
N ILE A 6 -12.27 19.12 8.78
CA ILE A 6 -11.20 18.25 8.24
C ILE A 6 -11.54 16.78 8.50
N GLU A 7 -11.67 16.03 7.42
CA GLU A 7 -11.78 14.57 7.44
C GLU A 7 -10.47 13.95 6.94
N LEU A 8 -9.83 13.13 7.79
CA LEU A 8 -8.67 12.34 7.38
C LEU A 8 -9.15 11.08 6.65
N LYS A 9 -9.04 11.06 5.32
CA LYS A 9 -9.47 9.92 4.48
C LYS A 9 -8.45 8.79 4.45
N GLY A 10 -7.18 9.13 4.22
CA GLY A 10 -6.19 8.17 3.78
C GLY A 10 -4.76 8.61 3.97
N VAL A 11 -3.86 7.68 3.65
CA VAL A 11 -2.42 7.92 3.56
C VAL A 11 -1.91 7.52 2.18
N HIS A 12 -0.86 8.20 1.74
CA HIS A 12 -0.24 7.97 0.45
C HIS A 12 1.27 7.80 0.60
N CYS A 13 1.85 6.91 -0.19
CA CYS A 13 3.30 6.84 -0.39
C CYS A 13 3.63 6.66 -1.88
N HIS A 14 4.86 6.97 -2.23
CA HIS A 14 5.39 6.71 -3.57
C HIS A 14 6.85 6.25 -3.43
N ILE A 15 7.19 5.14 -4.08
CA ILE A 15 8.51 4.49 -3.97
C ILE A 15 9.34 4.60 -5.25
N GLY A 16 8.90 5.40 -6.22
CA GLY A 16 9.57 5.60 -7.50
C GLY A 16 8.82 5.02 -8.69
N SER A 17 9.42 5.16 -9.87
CA SER A 17 8.83 4.71 -11.16
C SER A 17 9.56 3.49 -11.71
N GLN A 18 8.92 2.79 -12.65
CA GLN A 18 9.54 1.75 -13.47
C GLN A 18 10.08 0.54 -12.68
N ILE A 19 9.32 0.10 -11.67
CA ILE A 19 9.68 -1.01 -10.80
C ILE A 19 9.12 -2.31 -11.39
N PHE A 20 10.02 -3.23 -11.74
CA PHE A 20 9.66 -4.53 -12.32
C PHE A 20 9.36 -5.61 -11.27
N ASP A 21 9.92 -5.46 -10.07
CA ASP A 21 9.70 -6.37 -8.96
C ASP A 21 8.48 -5.94 -8.13
N SER A 22 7.70 -6.92 -7.67
CA SER A 22 6.59 -6.73 -6.73
C SER A 22 7.04 -6.48 -5.29
N GLN A 23 8.22 -7.00 -4.88
CA GLN A 23 8.68 -6.96 -3.49
C GLN A 23 8.77 -5.55 -2.90
N PRO A 24 9.24 -4.52 -3.62
CA PRO A 24 9.23 -3.15 -3.12
C PRO A 24 7.83 -2.64 -2.75
N PHE A 25 6.80 -2.99 -3.54
CA PHE A 25 5.42 -2.60 -3.24
C PHE A 25 4.80 -3.39 -2.10
N VAL A 26 5.15 -4.68 -1.98
CA VAL A 26 4.80 -5.49 -0.81
C VAL A 26 5.35 -4.86 0.47
N LEU A 27 6.64 -4.51 0.48
CA LEU A 27 7.27 -3.87 1.63
C LEU A 27 6.66 -2.50 1.92
N ALA A 28 6.41 -1.68 0.89
CA ALA A 28 5.76 -0.39 1.05
C ALA A 28 4.37 -0.52 1.69
N ALA A 29 3.58 -1.50 1.25
CA ALA A 29 2.27 -1.78 1.84
C ALA A 29 2.37 -2.18 3.31
N GLU A 30 3.31 -3.05 3.67
CA GLU A 30 3.52 -3.48 5.05
C GLU A 30 3.92 -2.33 5.96
N VAL A 31 4.87 -1.48 5.53
CA VAL A 31 5.31 -0.29 6.27
C VAL A 31 4.15 0.69 6.48
N MET A 32 3.35 0.94 5.44
CA MET A 32 2.23 1.86 5.54
C MET A 32 1.11 1.32 6.42
N LEU A 33 0.86 0.00 6.41
CA LEU A 33 -0.12 -0.63 7.29
C LEU A 33 0.35 -0.65 8.75
N ASP A 34 1.65 -0.82 9.02
CA ASP A 34 2.20 -0.64 10.37
C ASP A 34 1.99 0.80 10.87
N PHE A 35 2.16 1.78 9.98
CA PHE A 35 1.88 3.19 10.29
C PHE A 35 0.38 3.43 10.56
N ILE A 36 -0.52 2.88 9.75
CA ILE A 36 -1.97 2.95 9.98
C ILE A 36 -2.35 2.28 11.32
N GLY A 37 -1.78 1.12 11.62
CA GLY A 37 -1.97 0.42 12.89
C GLY A 37 -1.53 1.25 14.08
N LYS A 38 -0.39 1.95 13.96
CA LYS A 38 0.07 2.90 14.98
C LYS A 38 -0.93 4.05 15.18
N ILE A 39 -1.44 4.66 14.10
CA ILE A 39 -2.46 5.72 14.18
C ILE A 39 -3.70 5.22 14.92
N LYS A 40 -4.22 4.03 14.57
CA LYS A 40 -5.39 3.44 15.23
C LYS A 40 -5.13 3.22 16.71
N LYS A 41 -3.97 2.65 17.07
CA LYS A 41 -3.60 2.39 18.46
C LYS A 41 -3.48 3.66 19.30
N GLU A 42 -2.89 4.72 18.73
CA GLU A 42 -2.61 5.96 19.47
C GLU A 42 -3.80 6.92 19.50
N THR A 43 -4.69 6.88 18.50
CA THR A 43 -5.74 7.89 18.33
C THR A 43 -7.16 7.34 18.29
N GLY A 44 -7.33 6.02 18.17
CA GLY A 44 -8.62 5.37 17.95
C GLY A 44 -9.19 5.53 16.54
N ILE A 45 -8.52 6.26 15.64
CA ILE A 45 -8.98 6.52 14.28
C ILE A 45 -8.48 5.43 13.34
N GLU A 46 -9.39 4.83 12.60
CA GLU A 46 -9.10 3.82 11.58
C GLU A 46 -9.09 4.48 10.21
N ILE A 47 -7.92 4.51 9.56
CA ILE A 47 -7.74 5.09 8.22
C ILE A 47 -8.45 4.22 7.19
N GLY A 48 -9.23 4.84 6.30
CA GLY A 48 -10.08 4.15 5.35
C GLY A 48 -9.50 3.99 3.94
N GLU A 49 -8.39 4.67 3.63
CA GLU A 49 -7.77 4.64 2.30
C GLU A 49 -6.23 4.52 2.38
N LEU A 50 -5.66 3.57 1.63
CA LEU A 50 -4.21 3.45 1.39
C LEU A 50 -3.88 3.54 -0.10
N ASN A 51 -3.12 4.57 -0.48
CA ASN A 51 -2.65 4.74 -1.85
C ASN A 51 -1.13 4.53 -1.95
N LEU A 52 -0.70 3.42 -2.55
CA LEU A 52 0.73 3.07 -2.74
C LEU A 52 1.40 3.82 -3.91
N GLY A 53 0.67 4.70 -4.59
CA GLY A 53 1.14 5.48 -5.72
C GLY A 53 1.31 4.66 -7.00
N GLY A 54 1.91 5.32 -8.01
CA GLY A 54 2.36 4.66 -9.23
C GLY A 54 3.71 3.97 -9.03
N GLY A 55 4.19 3.34 -10.09
CA GLY A 55 5.54 2.77 -10.15
C GLY A 55 5.64 1.39 -10.77
N PHE A 56 4.51 0.75 -11.07
CA PHE A 56 4.48 -0.47 -11.88
C PHE A 56 5.23 -0.26 -13.21
N GLY A 57 6.25 -1.07 -13.45
CA GLY A 57 7.06 -0.94 -14.66
C GLY A 57 6.42 -1.56 -15.90
N ILE A 58 6.57 -0.86 -17.03
CA ILE A 58 6.10 -1.29 -18.35
C ILE A 58 7.31 -1.76 -19.18
N SER A 59 7.18 -2.84 -19.94
CA SER A 59 8.26 -3.27 -20.85
C SER A 59 8.33 -2.33 -22.05
N TYR A 60 9.48 -1.68 -22.25
CA TYR A 60 9.77 -0.80 -23.40
C TYR A 60 10.77 -1.41 -24.36
N VAL A 61 11.71 -2.22 -23.85
CA VAL A 61 12.71 -2.92 -24.65
C VAL A 61 12.66 -4.43 -24.41
N SER A 62 13.22 -5.21 -25.33
CA SER A 62 13.18 -6.68 -25.28
C SER A 62 13.88 -7.30 -24.07
N SER A 63 14.80 -6.56 -23.42
CA SER A 63 15.45 -6.98 -22.19
C SER A 63 14.61 -6.75 -20.93
N ASP A 64 13.53 -5.97 -21.02
CA ASP A 64 12.64 -5.72 -19.89
C ASP A 64 11.76 -6.94 -19.63
N SER A 65 11.74 -7.40 -18.38
CA SER A 65 10.96 -8.55 -17.94
C SER A 65 10.15 -8.21 -16.68
N PRO A 66 9.16 -7.30 -16.77
CA PRO A 66 8.28 -7.01 -15.65
C PRO A 66 7.41 -8.22 -15.31
N LEU A 67 7.00 -8.32 -14.04
CA LEU A 67 5.95 -9.25 -13.68
C LEU A 67 4.65 -8.92 -14.43
N PRO A 68 3.89 -9.93 -14.88
CA PRO A 68 2.55 -9.69 -15.40
C PRO A 68 1.70 -8.94 -14.37
N TYR A 69 0.99 -7.90 -14.82
CA TYR A 69 0.19 -7.03 -13.95
C TYR A 69 -0.71 -7.80 -12.98
N GLY A 70 -1.41 -8.84 -13.46
CA GLY A 70 -2.27 -9.67 -12.61
C GLY A 70 -1.52 -10.34 -11.46
N ARG A 71 -0.36 -10.93 -11.74
CA ARG A 71 0.46 -11.59 -10.70
C ARG A 71 1.04 -10.57 -9.72
N TYR A 72 1.45 -9.42 -10.24
CA TYR A 72 1.95 -8.33 -9.41
C TYR A 72 0.87 -7.85 -8.42
N MET A 73 -0.33 -7.55 -8.91
CA MET A 73 -1.44 -7.10 -8.07
C MET A 73 -1.85 -8.18 -7.06
N GLU A 74 -1.90 -9.45 -7.47
CA GLU A 74 -2.18 -10.57 -6.57
C GLU A 74 -1.23 -10.60 -5.36
N LEU A 75 0.08 -10.45 -5.59
CA LEU A 75 1.09 -10.46 -4.53
C LEU A 75 0.94 -9.27 -3.58
N VAL A 76 0.75 -8.06 -4.11
CA VAL A 76 0.57 -6.85 -3.30
C VAL A 76 -0.74 -6.91 -2.50
N SER A 77 -1.85 -7.29 -3.13
CA SER A 77 -3.15 -7.46 -2.45
C SER A 77 -3.10 -8.55 -1.38
N ALA A 78 -2.44 -9.67 -1.63
CA ALA A 78 -2.28 -10.73 -0.64
C ALA A 78 -1.50 -10.24 0.60
N ALA A 79 -0.45 -9.46 0.40
CA ALA A 79 0.32 -8.84 1.49
C ALA A 79 -0.54 -7.87 2.30
N VAL A 80 -1.28 -6.97 1.64
CA VAL A 80 -2.22 -6.04 2.30
C VAL A 80 -3.24 -6.82 3.14
N LEU A 81 -3.93 -7.79 2.55
CA LEU A 81 -4.95 -8.58 3.24
C LEU A 81 -4.37 -9.34 4.43
N LYS A 82 -3.18 -9.92 4.29
CA LYS A 82 -2.50 -10.61 5.38
C LYS A 82 -2.16 -9.65 6.51
N LYS A 83 -1.50 -8.53 6.19
CA LYS A 83 -1.05 -7.56 7.18
C LYS A 83 -2.23 -6.88 7.91
N CYS A 84 -3.33 -6.58 7.21
CA CYS A 84 -4.55 -6.09 7.84
C CYS A 84 -5.14 -7.10 8.84
N ARG A 85 -5.15 -8.40 8.51
CA ARG A 85 -5.58 -9.45 9.46
C ARG A 85 -4.67 -9.51 10.67
N ASP A 86 -3.35 -9.48 10.46
CA ASP A 86 -2.35 -9.55 11.53
C ASP A 86 -2.45 -8.35 12.50
N LEU A 87 -2.89 -7.18 12.00
CA LEU A 87 -3.04 -5.93 12.77
C LEU A 87 -4.48 -5.64 13.22
N GLU A 88 -5.43 -6.54 12.94
CA GLU A 88 -6.87 -6.33 13.19
C GLU A 88 -7.39 -4.99 12.62
N LEU A 89 -6.96 -4.66 11.40
CA LEU A 89 -7.40 -3.49 10.64
C LEU A 89 -8.51 -3.85 9.65
N LYS A 90 -9.44 -2.93 9.43
CA LYS A 90 -10.21 -2.94 8.18
C LYS A 90 -9.28 -2.80 6.99
N VAL A 91 -9.63 -3.42 5.88
CA VAL A 91 -8.90 -3.24 4.62
C VAL A 91 -9.18 -1.83 4.11
N PRO A 92 -8.14 -0.97 4.00
CA PRO A 92 -8.26 0.39 3.47
C PRO A 92 -8.13 0.41 1.93
#